data_AF-A0A7S3RP80-F1
#
_entry.id   AF-A0A7S3RP80-F1
#
_cell.length_a   1.000
_cell.length_b   1.000
_cell.length_c   1.000
_cell.angle_alpha   90.00
_cell.angle_beta   90.00
_cell.angle_gamma   90.00
#
_symmetry.space_group_name_H-M   'P 1'
#
loop_
_entity.id
_entity.type
_entity.pdbx_description
1 polymer ?
#
loop_
_entity_poly.entity_id
_entity_poly.type
_entity_poly.pdbx_seq_one_letter_code
_entity_poly.pdbx_strand_id
1 'polypeptide(L)'
;NKRSPVNMLNAQDLLQDGVYQRLDEERVRFFESTRPEKVDIVRNVNDRLWTFEVRDSTKNFTKNDWVRVVAVVTDGSFWQFKGWPFETIVDMFNTVKGIYFEEVGSMAPKHVTEWAVNILPMAPYQLQ
;
A
#
# COMPACT_ATOMS: atom_id res chain seq x y z
N ASN A 1 -2.46 -9.12 -1.69
CA ASN A 1 -3.14 -9.29 -2.99
C ASN A 1 -2.09 -9.20 -4.11
N LYS A 2 -1.80 -10.30 -4.81
CA LYS A 2 -0.76 -10.34 -5.86
C LYS A 2 -1.12 -9.59 -7.15
N ARG A 3 -2.40 -9.25 -7.34
CA ARG A 3 -2.89 -8.49 -8.51
C ARG A 3 -2.98 -6.98 -8.22
N SER A 4 -2.72 -6.55 -6.99
CA SER A 4 -2.63 -5.12 -6.68
C SER A 4 -1.44 -4.52 -7.44
N PRO A 5 -1.58 -3.33 -8.05
CA PRO A 5 -0.49 -2.65 -8.77
C PRO A 5 0.74 -2.46 -7.88
N VAL A 6 0.51 -2.17 -6.60
CA VAL A 6 1.55 -2.08 -5.58
C VAL A 6 1.37 -3.20 -4.57
N ASN A 7 2.42 -3.98 -4.33
CA ASN A 7 2.46 -5.07 -3.37
C ASN A 7 3.90 -5.31 -2.89
N MET A 8 4.12 -6.34 -2.05
CA MET A 8 5.42 -6.60 -1.43
C MET A 8 6.57 -6.89 -2.41
N LEU A 9 6.29 -7.21 -3.68
CA LEU A 9 7.35 -7.41 -4.69
C LEU A 9 7.92 -6.11 -5.26
N ASN A 10 7.18 -5.00 -5.21
CA ASN A 10 7.62 -3.71 -5.76
C ASN A 10 7.48 -2.53 -4.77
N ALA A 11 6.99 -2.76 -3.56
CA ALA A 11 6.81 -1.72 -2.55
C ALA A 11 8.13 -1.06 -2.15
N GLN A 12 9.23 -1.81 -2.12
CA GLN A 12 10.55 -1.24 -1.81
C GLN A 12 10.98 -0.23 -2.87
N ASP A 13 11.10 -0.68 -4.12
CA ASP A 13 11.51 0.17 -5.26
C ASP A 13 10.64 1.43 -5.37
N LEU A 14 9.32 1.27 -5.19
CA LEU A 14 8.39 2.39 -5.25
C LEU A 14 8.58 3.36 -4.09
N LEU A 15 8.58 2.87 -2.85
CA LEU A 15 8.51 3.74 -1.68
C LEU A 15 9.89 4.26 -1.24
N GLN A 16 10.97 3.53 -1.53
CA GLN A 16 12.34 3.94 -1.27
C GLN A 16 12.86 4.83 -2.39
N ASP A 17 12.80 4.33 -3.63
CA ASP A 17 13.50 4.92 -4.78
C ASP A 17 12.58 5.75 -5.67
N GLY A 18 11.25 5.70 -5.45
CA GLY A 18 10.29 6.39 -6.30
C GLY A 18 10.12 5.73 -7.66
N VAL A 19 10.56 4.47 -7.81
CA VAL A 19 10.56 3.75 -9.08
C VAL A 19 9.41 2.76 -9.11
N TYR A 20 8.42 3.03 -9.96
CA TYR A 20 7.36 2.05 -10.23
C TYR A 20 7.71 1.18 -11.43
N GLN A 21 7.73 -0.13 -11.19
CA GLN A 21 7.75 -1.14 -12.24
C GLN A 21 6.53 -2.03 -12.12
N ARG A 22 5.82 -2.19 -13.24
CA ARG A 22 4.74 -3.15 -13.35
C ARG A 22 5.34 -4.55 -13.27
N LEU A 23 4.75 -5.39 -12.42
CA LEU A 23 5.17 -6.79 -12.29
C LEU A 23 4.74 -7.57 -13.53
N ASP A 24 5.68 -8.30 -14.11
CA ASP A 24 5.39 -9.28 -15.16
C ASP A 24 4.65 -10.51 -14.61
N GLU A 25 4.11 -11.33 -15.51
CA GLU A 25 3.32 -12.51 -15.14
C GLU A 25 4.13 -13.55 -14.37
N GLU A 26 5.43 -13.64 -14.59
CA GLU A 26 6.30 -14.60 -13.91
C GLU A 26 6.49 -14.22 -12.44
N ARG A 27 6.81 -12.96 -12.15
CA ARG A 27 6.90 -12.44 -10.78
C ARG A 27 5.58 -12.59 -10.03
N VAL A 28 4.45 -12.29 -10.67
CA VAL A 28 3.12 -12.48 -10.06
C VAL A 28 2.83 -13.96 -9.79
N ARG A 29 3.28 -14.87 -10.65
CA ARG A 29 3.12 -16.33 -10.47
C ARG A 29 3.81 -16.81 -9.19
N PHE A 30 5.02 -16.32 -8.92
CA PHE A 30 5.82 -16.69 -7.75
C PHE A 30 5.62 -15.79 -6.54
N PHE A 31 4.59 -14.94 -6.52
CA PHE A 31 4.34 -13.97 -5.45
C PHE A 31 4.40 -14.57 -4.04
N GLU A 32 3.69 -15.67 -3.78
CA GLU A 32 3.64 -16.24 -2.42
C GLU A 32 4.99 -16.80 -1.93
N SER A 33 5.84 -17.26 -2.85
CA SER A 33 7.15 -17.82 -2.51
C SER A 33 8.28 -16.80 -2.50
N THR A 34 8.11 -15.65 -3.16
CA THR A 34 9.17 -14.65 -3.35
C THR A 34 8.91 -13.34 -2.64
N ARG A 35 7.67 -13.05 -2.24
CA ARG A 35 7.37 -11.81 -1.53
C ARG A 35 8.06 -11.78 -0.17
N PRO A 36 8.67 -10.64 0.21
CA PRO A 36 9.09 -10.44 1.59
C PRO A 36 7.85 -10.36 2.51
N GLU A 37 7.96 -10.87 3.73
CA GLU A 37 6.94 -10.67 4.77
C GLU A 37 6.91 -9.22 5.27
N LYS A 38 8.08 -8.57 5.21
CA LYS A 38 8.33 -7.23 5.71
C LYS A 38 9.38 -6.54 4.84
N VAL A 39 9.14 -5.27 4.51
CA VAL A 39 10.11 -4.38 3.86
C VAL A 39 10.33 -3.18 4.79
N ASP A 40 11.58 -2.80 5.01
CA ASP A 40 11.94 -1.54 5.68
C ASP A 40 12.38 -0.51 4.63
N ILE A 41 11.80 0.69 4.69
CA ILE A 41 12.22 1.84 3.87
C ILE A 41 12.68 2.98 4.76
N VAL A 42 13.65 3.75 4.31
CA VAL A 42 14.19 4.92 5.01
C VAL A 42 13.89 6.18 4.22
N ARG A 43 13.18 7.12 4.83
CA ARG A 43 12.83 8.41 4.21
C ARG A 43 13.24 9.57 5.10
N ASN A 44 13.74 10.63 4.48
CA ASN A 44 13.89 11.91 5.15
C ASN A 44 12.52 12.61 5.19
N VAL A 45 12.04 12.91 6.40
CA VAL A 45 10.82 13.66 6.66
C VAL A 45 11.15 14.76 7.67
N ASN A 46 11.02 16.02 7.25
CA ASN A 46 11.35 17.20 8.05
C ASN A 46 12.76 17.14 8.65
N ASP A 47 13.76 16.91 7.80
CA ASP A 47 15.18 16.81 8.14
C ASP A 47 15.55 15.71 9.14
N ARG A 48 14.67 14.72 9.30
CA ARG A 48 14.89 13.53 10.12
C ARG A 48 14.71 12.26 9.28
N LEU A 49 15.65 11.33 9.42
CA LEU A 49 15.51 9.99 8.86
C LEU A 49 14.54 9.16 9.69
N TRP A 50 13.53 8.62 9.00
CA TRP A 50 12.55 7.71 9.56
C TRP A 50 12.61 6.38 8.81
N THR A 51 12.57 5.29 9.57
CA THR A 51 12.37 3.95 9.02
C THR A 51 10.89 3.60 9.09
N PHE A 52 10.29 3.29 7.95
CA PHE A 52 8.93 2.80 7.86
C PHE A 52 8.93 1.31 7.53
N GLU A 53 8.13 0.57 8.27
CA GLU A 53 7.93 -0.86 8.08
C GLU A 53 6.68 -1.08 7.21
N VAL A 54 6.84 -1.80 6.11
CA VAL A 54 5.77 -2.14 5.18
C VAL A 54 5.45 -3.62 5.32
N ARG A 55 4.17 -3.95 5.46
CA ARG A 55 3.64 -5.32 5.55
C ARG A 55 2.36 -5.45 4.73
N ASP A 56 2.07 -6.66 4.27
CA ASP A 56 0.81 -7.00 3.59
C ASP A 56 -0.18 -7.80 4.46
N SER A 57 0.19 -8.09 5.71
CA SER A 57 -0.65 -8.81 6.66
C SER A 57 -0.64 -8.18 8.05
N THR A 58 -1.82 -8.09 8.65
CA THR A 58 -2.04 -7.58 10.02
C THR A 58 -2.30 -8.69 11.04
N LYS A 59 -2.14 -9.98 10.65
CA LYS A 59 -2.50 -11.16 11.44
C LYS A 59 -1.92 -11.17 12.86
N ASN A 60 -0.71 -10.61 13.03
CA ASN A 60 0.02 -10.60 14.30
C ASN A 60 0.11 -9.20 14.94
N PHE A 61 -0.70 -8.23 14.49
CA PHE A 61 -0.63 -6.87 15.02
C PHE A 61 -1.19 -6.82 16.44
N THR A 62 -0.39 -6.28 17.34
CA THR A 62 -0.82 -5.89 18.68
C THR A 62 -1.46 -4.50 18.64
N LYS A 63 -2.08 -4.07 19.75
CA LYS A 63 -2.57 -2.68 19.89
C LYS A 63 -1.46 -1.65 19.63
N ASN A 64 -0.24 -1.91 20.07
CA ASN A 64 0.89 -1.00 19.88
C ASN A 64 1.34 -0.92 18.41
N ASP A 65 1.16 -2.00 17.64
CA ASP A 65 1.44 -1.97 16.20
C ASP A 65 0.44 -1.10 15.48
N TRP A 66 -0.85 -1.23 15.81
CA TRP A 66 -1.92 -0.40 15.24
C TRP A 66 -1.74 1.10 15.49
N VAL A 67 -1.27 1.48 16.68
CA VAL A 67 -0.97 2.89 17.01
C VAL A 67 0.14 3.48 16.13
N ARG A 68 1.02 2.64 15.58
CA ARG A 68 2.13 3.07 14.72
C ARG A 68 1.79 3.06 13.22
N VAL A 69 0.59 2.63 12.83
CA VAL A 69 0.17 2.60 11.43
C VAL A 69 -0.11 4.02 10.96
N VAL A 70 0.67 4.48 9.99
CA VAL A 70 0.55 5.85 9.44
C VAL A 70 -0.14 5.91 8.07
N ALA A 71 -0.11 4.82 7.32
CA ALA A 71 -0.71 4.75 6.00
C ALA A 71 -1.22 3.34 5.67
N VAL A 72 -2.22 3.26 4.80
CA VAL A 72 -2.77 2.03 4.23
C VAL A 72 -2.86 2.19 2.72
N VAL A 73 -2.18 1.30 1.99
CA VAL A 73 -2.40 1.13 0.56
C VAL A 73 -3.56 0.15 0.37
N THR A 74 -4.63 0.61 -0.28
CA THR A 74 -5.83 -0.21 -0.52
C THR A 74 -6.00 -0.57 -2.00
N ASP A 75 -6.52 -1.76 -2.24
CA ASP A 75 -6.97 -2.20 -3.57
C ASP A 75 -8.46 -1.89 -3.82
N GLY A 76 -9.12 -1.21 -2.88
CA GLY A 76 -10.53 -0.87 -2.93
C GLY A 76 -11.46 -1.94 -2.36
N SER A 77 -10.96 -3.07 -1.87
CA SER A 77 -11.80 -4.16 -1.39
C SER A 77 -12.16 -4.00 0.10
N PHE A 78 -13.46 -4.01 0.42
CA PHE A 78 -13.92 -3.95 1.83
C PHE A 78 -13.35 -5.07 2.71
N TRP A 79 -13.15 -6.27 2.15
CA TRP A 79 -12.63 -7.41 2.91
C TRP A 79 -11.20 -7.19 3.41
N GLN A 80 -10.42 -6.29 2.79
CA GLN A 80 -9.06 -5.95 3.21
C GLN A 80 -9.02 -5.51 4.68
N PHE A 81 -10.05 -4.80 5.13
CA PHE A 81 -10.14 -4.19 6.45
C PHE A 81 -10.81 -5.09 7.50
N LYS A 82 -11.15 -6.33 7.13
CA LYS A 82 -11.86 -7.25 8.03
C LYS A 82 -11.01 -7.55 9.26
N GLY A 83 -11.59 -7.30 10.44
CA GLY A 83 -10.94 -7.55 11.74
C GLY A 83 -9.94 -6.48 12.16
N TRP A 84 -9.87 -5.35 11.46
CA TRP A 84 -9.06 -4.21 11.88
C TRP A 84 -9.77 -3.44 13.01
N PRO A 85 -9.04 -2.75 13.90
CA PRO A 85 -9.59 -2.15 15.12
C PRO A 85 -10.24 -0.78 14.84
N PHE A 86 -11.07 -0.69 13.80
CA PHE A 86 -11.82 0.52 13.44
C PHE A 86 -13.30 0.19 13.33
N GLU A 87 -14.15 1.09 13.83
CA GLU A 87 -15.61 0.90 13.80
C GLU A 87 -16.13 1.00 12.36
N THR A 88 -15.64 1.99 11.61
CA THR A 88 -15.97 2.17 10.18
C THR A 88 -14.74 2.45 9.33
N ILE A 89 -14.87 2.28 8.01
CA ILE A 89 -13.85 2.69 7.03
C ILE A 89 -13.60 4.20 7.09
N VAL A 90 -14.64 4.99 7.41
CA VAL A 90 -14.52 6.44 7.56
C VAL A 90 -13.62 6.77 8.75
N ASP A 91 -13.82 6.14 9.91
CA ASP A 91 -12.97 6.33 11.08
C ASP A 91 -11.52 5.90 10.82
N MET A 92 -11.36 4.80 10.09
CA MET A 92 -10.05 4.31 9.67
C MET A 92 -9.31 5.33 8.82
N PHE A 93 -9.91 5.86 7.74
CA PHE A 93 -9.23 6.81 6.86
C PHE A 93 -9.15 8.24 7.42
N ASN A 94 -9.94 8.57 8.44
CA ASN A 94 -9.73 9.78 9.25
C ASN A 94 -8.52 9.66 10.19
N THR A 95 -8.18 8.43 10.61
CA THR A 95 -7.08 8.15 11.54
C THR A 95 -5.76 7.87 10.80
N VAL A 96 -5.83 7.14 9.69
CA VAL A 96 -4.69 6.60 8.95
C VAL A 96 -4.75 7.07 7.50
N LYS A 97 -3.61 7.43 6.92
CA LYS A 97 -3.59 7.93 5.54
C LYS A 97 -3.92 6.81 4.54
N GLY A 98 -5.09 6.89 3.91
CA GLY A 98 -5.46 5.99 2.82
C GLY A 98 -4.83 6.38 1.49
N ILE A 99 -4.34 5.39 0.75
CA ILE A 99 -3.76 5.55 -0.59
C ILE A 99 -4.37 4.48 -1.50
N TYR A 100 -4.88 4.90 -2.65
CA TYR A 100 -5.32 4.02 -3.73
C TYR A 100 -4.47 4.30 -4.96
N PHE A 101 -3.81 3.27 -5.49
CA PHE A 101 -3.02 3.37 -6.69
C PHE A 101 -3.86 2.98 -7.91
N GLU A 102 -4.10 3.94 -8.80
CA GLU A 102 -4.90 3.75 -10.02
C GLU A 102 -3.97 3.38 -11.18
N GLU A 103 -4.22 2.27 -11.87
CA GLU A 103 -3.46 1.93 -13.09
C GLU A 103 -3.85 2.87 -14.24
N VAL A 104 -2.89 3.25 -15.10
CA VAL A 104 -3.16 4.06 -16.30
C VAL A 104 -4.27 3.42 -17.14
N GLY A 105 -5.29 4.22 -17.45
CA GLY A 105 -6.43 3.79 -18.27
C GLY A 105 -7.53 3.06 -17.50
N SER A 106 -7.36 2.87 -16.19
CA SER A 106 -8.42 2.44 -15.27
C SER A 106 -9.00 3.63 -14.51
N MET A 107 -10.22 3.49 -14.00
CA MET A 107 -10.82 4.45 -13.08
C MET A 107 -11.02 3.79 -11.73
N ALA A 108 -10.74 4.53 -10.65
CA ALA A 108 -11.05 4.11 -9.31
C ALA A 108 -12.56 3.78 -9.19
N PRO A 109 -12.92 2.65 -8.53
CA PRO A 109 -14.32 2.33 -8.28
C PRO A 109 -15.03 3.45 -7.53
N LYS A 110 -16.32 3.68 -7.82
CA LYS A 110 -17.10 4.77 -7.23
C LYS A 110 -17.02 4.79 -5.69
N HIS A 111 -17.12 3.64 -5.02
CA HIS A 111 -17.04 3.61 -3.56
C HIS A 111 -15.66 4.00 -3.02
N VAL A 112 -14.58 3.76 -3.78
CA VAL A 112 -13.22 4.21 -3.42
C VAL A 112 -13.12 5.73 -3.51
N THR A 113 -13.77 6.35 -4.51
CA THR A 113 -13.82 7.81 -4.63
C THR A 113 -14.60 8.49 -3.50
N GLU A 114 -15.45 7.74 -2.79
CA GLU A 114 -16.20 8.21 -1.62
C GLU A 114 -15.41 8.01 -0.31
N TRP A 115 -14.35 7.21 -0.32
CA TRP A 115 -13.46 7.07 0.83
C TRP A 115 -12.49 8.25 0.92
N ALA A 116 -12.07 8.59 2.14
CA ALA A 116 -11.05 9.62 2.40
C ALA A 116 -9.62 9.13 2.05
N VAL A 117 -9.43 8.63 0.83
CA VAL A 117 -8.16 8.12 0.31
C VAL A 117 -7.56 9.08 -0.73
N ASN A 118 -6.23 9.11 -0.79
CA ASN A 118 -5.54 9.75 -1.90
C ASN A 118 -5.49 8.79 -3.09
N ILE A 119 -6.12 9.16 -4.20
CA ILE A 119 -6.01 8.43 -5.47
C ILE A 119 -4.77 8.93 -6.20
N LEU A 120 -3.82 8.03 -6.45
CA LEU A 120 -2.56 8.34 -7.12
C LEU A 120 -2.46 7.54 -8.42
N PRO A 121 -2.34 8.20 -9.59
CA PRO A 121 -2.15 7.51 -10.85
C PRO A 121 -0.75 6.90 -10.92
N MET A 122 -0.68 5.63 -11.31
CA MET A 122 0.57 4.88 -11.45
C MET A 122 0.94 4.72 -12.91
N ALA A 123 1.86 5.56 -13.39
CA ALA A 123 2.47 5.40 -14.70
C ALA A 123 3.82 4.66 -14.57
N PRO A 124 4.13 3.69 -15.45
CA PRO A 124 5.47 3.13 -15.54
C PRO A 124 6.49 4.24 -15.77
N TYR A 125 7.63 4.16 -15.08
CA TYR A 125 8.72 5.11 -15.30
C TYR A 125 9.19 5.04 -16.76
N GLN A 126 9.04 6.14 -17.51
CA GLN A 126 9.58 6.28 -18.87
C GLN A 126 10.95 6.94 -18.77
N LEU A 127 12.00 6.26 -19.24
CA LEU A 127 13.30 6.89 -19.47
C LEU A 127 13.13 7.95 -20.56
N GLN A 128 13.47 9.20 -20.25
CA GLN A 128 13.67 10.26 -21.26
C GLN A 128 15.01 10.09 -21.96
#